data_AF-A0AA38MXX2-F1
#
_entry.id   AF-A0AA38MXX2-F1
#
_cell.length_a   1.000
_cell.length_b   1.000
_cell.length_c   1.000
_cell.angle_alpha   90.00
_cell.angle_beta   90.00
_cell.angle_gamma   90.00
#
_symmetry.space_group_name_H-M   'P 1'
#
loop_
_entity.id
_entity.type
_entity.pdbx_description
1 polymer ?
#
loop_
_entity_poly.entity_id
_entity_poly.type
_entity_poly.pdbx_seq_one_letter_code
_entity_poly.pdbx_strand_id
1 'polypeptide(L)'
;MYVERYIQTNGNFDEPFGIADTFISRLRPVLHVANFSKAPITIAQGQLLGHARNPSKWLTKSSEMSPNQNNAVQAHCSFVRKLIQQGSHKHLTSSHTVRSESEITSKAHRNIIEPDDPLAEDPIEGGPKTAETGIDFVSSEKLLSEVHISTDLTQEQQQKIEEVMIQNQRAFGLDGRLGNYEAKVDISMKPGTKPISLPPYSASPANREVI
;
A
#
# COMPACT_ATOMS: atom_id res chain seq x y z
N MET A 1 11.91 -30.30 3.56
CA MET A 1 10.82 -30.35 4.57
C MET A 1 9.87 -29.20 4.32
N TYR A 2 8.59 -29.39 4.63
CA TYR A 2 7.59 -28.32 4.62
C TYR A 2 7.41 -27.84 6.06
N VAL A 3 7.50 -26.54 6.30
CA VAL A 3 7.20 -25.95 7.60
C VAL A 3 5.88 -25.22 7.48
N GLU A 4 4.94 -25.61 8.33
CA GLU A 4 3.59 -25.05 8.35
C GLU A 4 3.61 -23.63 8.94
N ARG A 5 2.75 -22.76 8.40
CA ARG A 5 2.51 -21.43 8.93
C ARG A 5 2.21 -21.49 10.42
N TYR A 6 2.96 -20.72 11.20
CA TYR A 6 2.85 -20.69 12.65
C TYR A 6 3.04 -19.26 13.13
N ILE A 7 2.09 -18.77 13.94
CA ILE A 7 2.15 -17.45 14.58
C ILE A 7 2.26 -17.69 16.08
N GLN A 8 3.19 -16.98 16.70
CA GLN A 8 3.47 -17.04 18.12
C GLN A 8 3.50 -15.63 18.71
N THR A 9 3.18 -15.55 19.99
CA THR A 9 3.30 -14.34 20.80
C THR A 9 4.33 -14.59 21.90
N ASN A 10 5.19 -13.60 22.17
CA ASN A 10 6.21 -13.73 23.19
C ASN A 10 5.68 -13.30 24.58
N GLY A 11 4.67 -14.02 25.09
CA GLY A 11 4.03 -13.72 26.38
C GLY A 11 3.07 -12.52 26.35
N ASN A 12 3.27 -11.56 25.44
CA ASN A 12 2.37 -10.44 25.17
C ASN A 12 1.66 -10.61 23.81
N PHE A 13 0.33 -10.48 23.79
CA PHE A 13 -0.48 -10.59 22.58
C PHE A 13 -0.19 -9.49 21.55
N ASP A 14 0.37 -8.35 21.99
CA ASP A 14 0.77 -7.25 21.13
C ASP A 14 2.14 -7.45 20.47
N GLU A 15 2.81 -8.58 20.74
CA GLU A 15 4.10 -8.93 20.15
C GLU A 15 4.04 -10.19 19.28
N PRO A 16 3.23 -10.19 18.20
CA PRO A 16 3.17 -11.33 17.30
C PRO A 16 4.40 -11.40 16.40
N PHE A 17 4.87 -12.61 16.20
CA PHE A 17 5.77 -12.98 15.12
C PHE A 17 5.34 -14.31 14.53
N GLY A 18 5.78 -14.59 13.32
CA GLY A 18 5.40 -15.84 12.71
C GLY A 18 6.18 -16.17 11.46
N ILE A 19 5.97 -17.40 11.02
CA ILE A 19 6.53 -17.95 9.80
C ILE A 19 5.40 -18.21 8.82
N ALA A 20 5.68 -18.04 7.54
CA ALA A 20 4.78 -18.45 6.47
C ALA A 20 5.04 -19.92 6.09
N ASP A 21 4.11 -20.50 5.33
CA ASP A 21 4.29 -21.83 4.73
C ASP A 21 5.55 -21.87 3.88
N THR A 22 6.55 -22.64 4.31
CA THR A 22 7.90 -22.58 3.74
C THR A 22 8.44 -23.96 3.39
N PHE A 23 9.03 -24.09 2.22
CA PHE A 23 9.86 -25.25 1.87
C PHE A 23 11.32 -25.00 2.23
N ILE A 24 11.84 -25.81 3.14
CA ILE A 24 13.26 -25.81 3.50
C ILE A 24 13.93 -27.01 2.83
N SER A 25 15.06 -26.76 2.15
CA SER A 25 15.87 -27.81 1.53
C SER A 25 17.28 -27.80 2.13
N ARG A 26 18.02 -28.90 1.94
CA ARG A 26 19.42 -28.96 2.39
C ARG A 26 20.31 -27.89 1.73
N LEU A 27 19.96 -27.48 0.51
CA LEU A 27 20.66 -26.43 -0.24
C LEU A 27 20.33 -25.03 0.25
N ARG A 28 19.15 -24.85 0.88
CA ARG A 28 18.71 -23.56 1.45
C ARG A 28 18.05 -23.81 2.81
N PRO A 29 18.84 -24.06 3.87
CA PRO A 29 18.34 -24.41 5.19
C PRO A 29 17.93 -23.17 5.99
N VAL A 30 17.16 -22.26 5.38
CA VAL A 30 16.77 -20.97 5.96
C VAL A 30 15.28 -20.95 6.18
N LEU A 31 14.85 -20.55 7.38
CA LEU A 31 13.46 -20.28 7.73
C LEU A 31 13.31 -18.77 7.94
N HIS A 32 12.39 -18.14 7.21
CA HIS A 32 12.11 -16.72 7.36
C HIS A 32 11.07 -16.52 8.46
N VAL A 33 11.36 -15.61 9.38
CA VAL A 33 10.47 -15.21 10.47
C VAL A 33 10.13 -13.74 10.27
N ALA A 34 8.84 -13.42 10.26
CA ALA A 34 8.34 -12.07 10.20
C ALA A 34 8.03 -11.59 11.63
N ASN A 35 8.59 -10.43 11.98
CA ASN A 35 8.23 -9.69 13.18
C ASN A 35 7.06 -8.77 12.83
N PHE A 36 5.90 -9.00 13.45
CA PHE A 36 4.70 -8.17 13.26
C PHE A 36 4.48 -7.19 14.43
N SER A 37 5.37 -7.20 15.41
CA SER A 37 5.30 -6.32 16.57
C SER A 37 5.96 -4.96 16.31
N LYS A 38 5.75 -4.03 17.24
CA LYS A 38 6.36 -2.69 17.21
C LYS A 38 7.79 -2.67 17.75
N ALA A 39 8.28 -3.77 18.32
CA ALA A 39 9.57 -3.86 18.99
C ALA A 39 10.42 -5.01 18.43
N PRO A 40 11.74 -5.01 18.62
CA PRO A 40 12.57 -6.17 18.32
C PRO A 40 12.17 -7.38 19.17
N ILE A 41 12.13 -8.57 18.56
CA ILE A 41 11.78 -9.82 19.25
C ILE A 41 13.02 -10.69 19.37
N THR A 42 13.28 -11.18 20.58
CA THR A 42 14.38 -12.11 20.86
C THR A 42 13.87 -13.54 20.81
N ILE A 43 14.42 -14.33 19.89
CA ILE A 43 14.15 -15.77 19.79
C ILE A 43 15.28 -16.53 20.49
N ALA A 44 14.95 -17.25 21.56
CA ALA A 44 15.93 -18.02 22.31
C ALA A 44 16.32 -19.32 21.58
N GLN A 45 17.55 -19.79 21.80
CA GLN A 45 17.97 -21.10 21.31
C GLN A 45 17.08 -22.19 21.91
N GLY A 46 16.57 -23.08 21.06
CA GLY A 46 15.65 -24.15 21.47
C GLY A 46 14.17 -23.74 21.51
N GLN A 47 13.85 -22.47 21.27
CA GLN A 47 12.47 -22.01 21.12
C GLN A 47 11.84 -22.62 19.87
N LEU A 48 10.64 -23.18 20.04
CA LEU A 48 9.87 -23.75 18.94
C LEU A 48 9.38 -22.62 18.02
N LEU A 49 9.80 -22.64 16.75
CA LEU A 49 9.38 -21.64 15.74
C LEU A 49 8.31 -22.16 14.78
N GLY A 50 8.13 -23.48 14.69
CA GLY A 50 7.19 -24.08 13.77
C GLY A 50 7.29 -25.59 13.70
N HIS A 51 6.32 -26.21 13.04
CA HIS A 51 6.24 -27.64 12.88
C HIS A 51 6.64 -28.05 11.46
N ALA A 52 7.64 -28.92 11.38
CA ALA A 52 8.07 -29.48 10.11
C ALA A 52 7.32 -30.77 9.78
N ARG A 53 6.87 -30.88 8.53
CA ARG A 53 6.18 -32.02 7.97
C ARG A 53 6.92 -32.57 6.75
N ASN A 54 6.70 -33.86 6.48
CA ASN A 54 7.10 -34.46 5.22
C ASN A 54 6.08 -34.03 4.13
N PRO A 55 6.49 -33.23 3.14
CA PRO A 55 5.57 -32.70 2.14
C PRO A 55 4.88 -33.81 1.33
N SER A 56 5.57 -34.93 1.07
CA SER A 56 5.03 -36.06 0.30
C SER A 56 3.90 -36.81 1.01
N LYS A 57 3.74 -36.61 2.32
CA LYS A 57 2.67 -37.19 3.14
C LYS A 57 1.64 -36.16 3.60
N TRP A 58 2.02 -34.89 3.67
CA TRP A 58 1.20 -33.82 4.25
C TRP A 58 0.41 -33.03 3.21
N LEU A 59 0.99 -32.80 2.02
CA LEU A 59 0.35 -32.01 0.97
C LEU A 59 -0.49 -32.90 0.05
N THR A 60 -1.61 -32.36 -0.42
CA THR A 60 -2.54 -33.05 -1.33
C THR A 60 -1.88 -33.41 -2.64
N LYS A 61 -2.09 -34.65 -3.10
CA LYS A 61 -1.57 -35.13 -4.38
C LYS A 61 -2.60 -34.92 -5.49
N SER A 62 -2.13 -34.73 -6.71
CA SER A 62 -3.00 -34.62 -7.90
C SER A 62 -3.89 -35.85 -8.11
N SER A 63 -3.43 -37.02 -7.68
CA SER A 63 -4.18 -38.29 -7.71
C SER A 63 -5.35 -38.35 -6.72
N GLU A 64 -5.37 -37.48 -5.72
CA GLU A 64 -6.41 -37.41 -4.68
C GLU A 64 -7.47 -36.34 -5.00
N MET A 65 -7.28 -35.58 -6.09
CA MET A 65 -8.18 -34.50 -6.49
C MET A 65 -9.17 -34.95 -7.57
N SER A 66 -10.41 -34.48 -7.47
CA SER A 66 -11.39 -34.64 -8.55
C SER A 66 -10.96 -33.87 -9.82
N PRO A 67 -11.48 -34.23 -11.01
CA PRO A 67 -11.17 -33.52 -12.25
C PRO A 67 -11.47 -32.02 -12.18
N ASN A 68 -12.57 -31.63 -11.53
CA ASN A 68 -12.95 -30.22 -11.38
C ASN A 68 -11.97 -29.44 -10.48
N GLN A 69 -11.54 -30.05 -9.37
CA GLN A 69 -10.54 -29.44 -8.48
C GLN A 69 -9.17 -29.31 -9.18
N ASN A 70 -8.76 -30.35 -9.92
CA ASN A 70 -7.53 -30.30 -10.71
C ASN A 70 -7.55 -29.15 -11.72
N ASN A 71 -8.67 -28.96 -12.43
CA ASN A 71 -8.82 -27.86 -13.37
C ASN A 71 -8.74 -26.49 -12.68
N ALA A 72 -9.40 -26.33 -11.53
CA ALA A 72 -9.35 -25.08 -10.75
C ALA A 72 -7.94 -24.77 -10.23
N VAL A 73 -7.24 -25.78 -9.69
CA VAL A 73 -5.84 -25.65 -9.23
C VAL A 73 -4.93 -25.29 -10.41
N GLN A 74 -5.07 -25.93 -11.56
CA GLN A 74 -4.28 -25.62 -12.76
C GLN A 74 -4.53 -24.20 -13.26
N ALA A 75 -5.79 -23.74 -13.28
CA ALA A 75 -6.13 -22.38 -13.65
C ALA A 75 -5.48 -21.37 -12.69
N HIS A 76 -5.56 -21.63 -11.38
CA HIS A 76 -4.93 -20.78 -10.37
C HIS A 76 -3.39 -20.76 -10.47
N CYS A 77 -2.74 -21.92 -10.62
CA CYS A 77 -1.30 -21.99 -10.85
C CYS A 77 -0.87 -21.24 -12.12
N SER A 78 -1.67 -21.32 -13.19
CA SER A 78 -1.42 -20.60 -14.44
C SER A 78 -1.53 -19.09 -14.25
N PHE A 79 -2.52 -18.63 -13.48
CA PHE A 79 -2.66 -17.23 -13.10
C PHE A 79 -1.45 -16.72 -12.30
N VAL A 80 -1.06 -17.42 -11.23
CA VAL A 80 0.10 -17.04 -10.40
C VAL A 80 1.39 -16.99 -11.22
N ARG A 81 1.63 -17.98 -12.10
CA ARG A 81 2.80 -17.96 -13.00
C ARG A 81 2.81 -16.75 -13.92
N LYS A 82 1.65 -16.38 -14.52
CA LYS A 82 1.54 -15.19 -15.36
C LYS A 82 1.82 -13.91 -14.57
N LEU A 83 1.31 -13.81 -13.34
CA LEU A 83 1.55 -12.66 -12.47
C LEU A 83 3.03 -12.51 -12.12
N ILE A 84 3.70 -13.63 -11.81
CA ILE A 84 5.16 -13.64 -11.60
C ILE A 84 5.88 -13.23 -12.88
N GLN A 85 5.55 -13.79 -14.04
CA GLN A 85 6.21 -13.45 -15.32
C GLN A 85 6.04 -11.96 -15.70
N GLN A 86 4.86 -11.38 -15.45
CA GLN A 86 4.60 -9.96 -15.66
C GLN A 86 5.41 -9.09 -14.68
N GLY A 87 5.61 -9.54 -13.44
CA GLY A 87 6.49 -8.89 -12.47
C GLY A 87 7.98 -9.04 -12.80
N SER A 88 8.41 -10.20 -13.29
CA SER A 88 9.81 -10.52 -13.58
C SER A 88 10.38 -9.80 -14.81
N HIS A 89 9.54 -9.36 -15.75
CA HIS A 89 9.98 -8.58 -16.91
C HIS A 89 10.34 -7.12 -16.58
N LYS A 90 10.20 -6.70 -15.32
CA LYS A 90 10.47 -5.33 -14.85
C LYS A 90 11.44 -5.30 -13.67
N HIS A 91 12.58 -6.00 -13.80
CA HIS A 91 13.67 -5.87 -12.83
C HIS A 91 15.06 -5.76 -13.45
N LEU A 92 15.23 -4.83 -14.39
CA LEU A 92 16.17 -3.72 -14.19
C LEU A 92 15.35 -2.44 -14.41
N THR A 93 15.48 -1.46 -13.51
CA THR A 93 14.93 -0.09 -13.64
C THR A 93 13.40 0.08 -13.64
N SER A 94 12.71 -0.24 -12.55
CA SER A 94 11.63 0.63 -12.01
C SER A 94 10.98 -0.03 -10.79
N SER A 95 11.00 0.70 -9.67
CA SER A 95 10.13 0.41 -8.53
C SER A 95 8.68 0.58 -9.00
N HIS A 96 8.05 -0.50 -9.42
CA HIS A 96 6.61 -0.52 -9.66
C HIS A 96 5.92 -0.78 -8.33
N THR A 97 5.42 0.30 -7.74
CA THR A 97 4.39 0.26 -6.71
C THR A 97 3.34 -0.78 -7.10
N VAL A 98 3.09 -1.74 -6.21
CA VAL A 98 1.93 -2.64 -6.30
C VAL A 98 0.70 -1.76 -6.48
N ARG A 99 0.10 -1.81 -7.67
CA ARG A 99 -1.24 -1.23 -7.87
C ARG A 99 -2.18 -2.13 -7.09
N SER A 100 -2.52 -1.70 -5.87
CA SER A 100 -3.73 -2.16 -5.23
C SER A 100 -4.88 -1.66 -6.10
N GLU A 101 -5.45 -2.54 -6.91
CA GLU A 101 -6.79 -2.33 -7.42
C GLU A 101 -7.73 -2.57 -6.25
N SER A 102 -7.90 -1.52 -5.45
CA SER A 102 -9.15 -1.37 -4.73
C SER A 102 -10.19 -1.14 -5.82
N GLU A 103 -11.29 -1.90 -5.83
CA GLU A 103 -12.51 -1.36 -6.43
C GLU A 103 -12.65 0.04 -5.85
N ILE A 104 -12.69 1.05 -6.72
CA ILE A 104 -12.83 2.44 -6.30
C ILE A 104 -14.24 2.55 -5.70
N THR A 105 -14.40 2.09 -4.47
CA THR A 105 -15.54 2.37 -3.60
C THR A 105 -15.31 3.76 -3.02
N SER A 106 -14.96 4.71 -3.90
CA SER A 106 -14.99 6.12 -3.54
C SER A 106 -16.38 6.38 -2.97
N LYS A 107 -16.47 7.30 -2.01
CA LYS A 107 -17.77 7.78 -1.56
C LYS A 107 -18.65 8.19 -2.75
N ALA A 108 -18.04 8.67 -3.85
CA ALA A 108 -18.71 8.95 -5.11
C ALA A 108 -19.37 7.70 -5.76
N HIS A 109 -18.72 6.53 -5.78
CA HIS A 109 -19.30 5.31 -6.38
C HIS A 109 -20.48 4.77 -5.54
N ARG A 110 -20.36 4.79 -4.20
CA ARG A 110 -21.47 4.44 -3.29
C ARG A 110 -22.63 5.41 -3.43
N ASN A 111 -22.33 6.71 -3.48
CA ASN A 111 -23.35 7.75 -3.66
C ASN A 111 -24.12 7.62 -4.96
N ILE A 112 -23.63 6.93 -6.01
CA ILE A 112 -24.36 6.78 -7.29
C ILE A 112 -25.36 5.62 -7.25
N ILE A 113 -25.04 4.53 -6.53
CA ILE A 113 -25.76 3.25 -6.61
C ILE A 113 -26.78 3.10 -5.47
N GLU A 114 -26.45 3.60 -4.29
CA GLU A 114 -27.29 3.43 -3.11
C GLU A 114 -28.38 4.52 -3.03
N PRO A 115 -29.58 4.18 -2.52
CA PRO A 115 -30.58 5.18 -2.19
C PRO A 115 -30.01 6.16 -1.15
N ASP A 116 -30.41 7.43 -1.23
CA ASP A 116 -29.96 8.42 -0.28
C ASP A 116 -30.37 7.99 1.15
N ASP A 117 -29.45 8.13 2.11
CA ASP A 117 -29.71 7.77 3.50
C ASP A 117 -30.89 8.62 4.02
N PRO A 118 -32.01 8.01 4.46
CA PRO A 118 -33.17 8.75 4.96
C PRO A 118 -32.89 9.49 6.27
N LEU A 119 -31.75 9.24 6.91
CA LEU A 119 -31.25 9.97 8.09
C LEU A 119 -30.19 11.02 7.74
N ALA A 120 -29.90 11.24 6.45
CA ALA A 120 -28.99 12.31 6.04
C ALA A 120 -29.58 13.67 6.44
N GLU A 121 -28.94 14.32 7.40
CA GLU A 121 -29.22 15.71 7.74
C GLU A 121 -28.64 16.64 6.68
N ASP A 122 -29.19 17.86 6.57
CA ASP A 122 -28.62 18.90 5.72
C ASP A 122 -27.14 19.15 6.12
N PRO A 123 -26.25 19.45 5.15
CA PRO A 123 -24.85 19.68 5.45
C PRO A 123 -24.67 20.72 6.57
N ILE A 124 -24.06 20.30 7.67
CA ILE A 124 -23.70 21.18 8.80
C ILE A 124 -22.94 22.41 8.29
N GLU A 125 -23.48 23.59 8.59
CA GLU A 125 -22.92 24.86 8.17
C GLU A 125 -21.62 25.16 8.94
N GLY A 126 -20.49 25.08 8.26
CA GLY A 126 -19.23 25.72 8.66
C GLY A 126 -18.46 25.06 9.81
N GLY A 127 -17.60 24.10 9.48
CA GLY A 127 -16.41 23.82 10.29
C GLY A 127 -15.35 24.93 10.12
N PRO A 128 -14.41 25.12 11.06
CA PRO A 128 -13.34 26.08 10.89
C PRO A 128 -12.64 25.82 9.56
N LYS A 129 -12.68 26.81 8.65
CA LYS A 129 -11.92 26.77 7.39
C LYS A 129 -10.48 26.43 7.76
N THR A 130 -10.00 25.30 7.26
CA THR A 130 -8.59 24.93 7.32
C THR A 130 -7.82 26.16 6.87
N ALA A 131 -7.09 26.79 7.81
CA ALA A 131 -6.24 27.91 7.47
C ALA A 131 -5.28 27.39 6.39
N GLU A 132 -5.37 27.96 5.20
CA GLU A 132 -4.42 27.66 4.13
C GLU A 132 -3.05 28.10 4.64
N THR A 133 -2.22 27.11 4.99
CA THR A 133 -0.80 27.37 5.21
C THR A 133 -0.23 27.85 3.90
N GLY A 134 0.52 28.95 3.92
CA GLY A 134 1.15 29.50 2.72
C GLY A 134 1.90 28.43 1.93
N ILE A 135 1.97 28.60 0.62
CA ILE A 135 2.70 27.68 -0.26
C ILE A 135 4.19 27.78 0.09
N ASP A 136 4.73 26.75 0.74
CA ASP A 136 6.17 26.68 1.03
C ASP A 136 6.94 26.45 -0.27
N PHE A 137 7.53 27.52 -0.79
CA PHE A 137 8.37 27.45 -1.98
C PHE A 137 9.75 26.89 -1.60
N VAL A 138 10.01 25.65 -2.01
CA VAL A 138 11.32 25.01 -1.88
C VAL A 138 11.97 24.88 -3.25
N SER A 139 13.15 25.48 -3.42
CA SER A 139 13.97 25.34 -4.63
C SER A 139 14.59 23.94 -4.70
N SER A 140 14.69 23.37 -5.90
CA SER A 140 15.37 22.07 -6.12
C SER A 140 16.82 22.04 -5.62
N GLU A 141 17.49 23.19 -5.59
CA GLU A 141 18.86 23.30 -5.06
C GLU A 141 18.96 23.01 -3.56
N LYS A 142 17.86 23.21 -2.82
CA LYS A 142 17.78 23.02 -1.37
C LYS A 142 17.21 21.66 -0.97
N LEU A 143 16.95 20.76 -1.93
CA LEU A 143 16.32 19.47 -1.66
C LEU A 143 17.05 18.68 -0.56
N LEU A 144 18.38 18.59 -0.63
CA LEU A 144 19.17 17.82 0.33
C LEU A 144 19.26 18.47 1.71
N SER A 145 19.12 19.80 1.81
CA SER A 145 19.17 20.51 3.09
C SER A 145 17.83 20.52 3.81
N GLU A 146 16.72 20.50 3.07
CA GLU A 146 15.37 20.50 3.63
C GLU A 146 14.91 19.09 4.05
N VAL A 147 15.51 18.04 3.46
CA VAL A 147 15.18 16.66 3.79
C VAL A 147 16.08 16.14 4.90
N HIS A 148 15.47 15.76 6.02
CA HIS A 148 16.19 15.18 7.15
C HIS A 148 16.58 13.71 6.88
N ILE A 149 17.86 13.45 6.66
CA ILE A 149 18.44 12.11 6.50
C ILE A 149 18.96 11.62 7.86
N SER A 150 18.69 10.37 8.23
CA SER A 150 19.12 9.79 9.51
C SER A 150 20.63 9.77 9.65
N THR A 151 21.14 10.16 10.82
CA THR A 151 22.57 10.15 11.19
C THR A 151 23.12 8.75 11.46
N ASP A 152 22.25 7.74 11.60
CA ASP A 152 22.65 6.36 11.87
C ASP A 152 23.16 5.61 10.62
N LEU A 153 23.11 6.27 9.46
CA LEU A 153 23.53 5.71 8.19
C LEU A 153 25.05 5.79 8.04
N THR A 154 25.64 4.77 7.44
CA THR A 154 27.03 4.88 6.99
C THR A 154 27.15 5.91 5.87
N GLN A 155 28.34 6.49 5.70
CA GLN A 155 28.59 7.49 4.66
C GLN A 155 28.23 6.97 3.25
N GLU A 156 28.46 5.68 3.00
CA GLU A 156 28.10 5.03 1.73
C GLU A 156 26.57 4.91 1.55
N GLN A 157 25.84 4.62 2.63
CA GLN A 157 24.38 4.53 2.59
C GLN A 157 23.74 5.90 2.39
N GLN A 158 24.27 6.93 3.07
CA GLN A 158 23.82 8.30 2.90
C GLN A 158 23.98 8.77 1.45
N GLN A 159 25.15 8.55 0.84
CA GLN A 159 25.40 8.89 -0.56
C GLN A 159 24.42 8.22 -1.51
N LYS A 160 24.10 6.93 -1.29
CA LYS A 160 23.10 6.21 -2.11
C LYS A 160 21.70 6.81 -1.99
N ILE A 161 21.31 7.27 -0.80
CA ILE A 161 20.00 7.92 -0.60
C ILE A 161 19.95 9.29 -1.26
N GLU A 162 21.01 10.10 -1.11
CA GLU A 162 21.12 11.41 -1.76
C GLU A 162 21.04 11.26 -3.29
N GLU A 163 21.73 10.27 -3.87
CA GLU A 163 21.65 9.96 -5.29
C GLU A 163 20.22 9.63 -5.73
N VAL A 164 19.52 8.78 -4.98
CA VAL A 164 18.12 8.42 -5.25
C VAL A 164 17.20 9.65 -5.16
N MET A 165 17.42 10.54 -4.20
CA MET A 165 16.62 11.77 -4.05
C MET A 165 16.81 12.70 -5.25
N ILE A 166 18.04 12.93 -5.69
CA ILE A 166 18.34 13.75 -6.87
C ILE A 166 17.72 13.13 -8.13
N GLN A 167 17.90 11.83 -8.34
CA GLN A 167 17.32 11.12 -9.48
C GLN A 167 15.79 11.24 -9.52
N ASN A 168 15.15 11.27 -8.35
CA ASN A 168 13.70 11.35 -8.20
C ASN A 168 13.20 12.75 -7.81
N GLN A 169 13.98 13.82 -8.05
CA GLN A 169 13.61 15.19 -7.69
C GLN A 169 12.24 15.65 -8.24
N ARG A 170 11.75 15.02 -9.32
CA ARG A 170 10.42 15.32 -9.93
C ARG A 170 9.24 14.78 -9.12
N ALA A 171 9.47 13.87 -8.18
CA ALA A 171 8.44 13.36 -7.28
C ALA A 171 8.11 14.35 -6.15
N PHE A 172 8.96 15.35 -5.92
CA PHE A 172 8.79 16.38 -4.91
C PHE A 172 8.22 17.66 -5.52
N GLY A 173 7.39 18.38 -4.76
CA GLY A 173 6.78 19.66 -5.14
C GLY A 173 7.76 20.84 -5.13
N LEU A 174 8.96 20.67 -5.68
CA LEU A 174 9.99 21.71 -5.73
C LEU A 174 9.72 22.70 -6.88
N ASP A 175 10.25 23.90 -6.76
CA ASP A 175 10.17 24.98 -7.76
C ASP A 175 8.73 25.38 -8.11
N GLY A 176 7.79 25.24 -7.18
CA GLY A 176 6.37 25.56 -7.41
C GLY A 176 5.68 24.61 -8.41
N ARG A 177 6.24 23.42 -8.65
CA ARG A 177 5.65 22.43 -9.55
C ARG A 177 4.42 21.78 -8.91
N LEU A 178 3.28 21.90 -9.58
CA LEU A 178 2.07 21.16 -9.26
C LEU A 178 2.03 19.86 -10.08
N GLY A 179 1.67 18.75 -9.43
CA GLY A 179 1.52 17.47 -10.12
C GLY A 179 0.46 17.54 -11.22
N ASN A 180 0.78 17.03 -12.41
CA ASN A 180 -0.16 16.89 -13.50
C ASN A 180 -0.22 15.42 -13.93
N TYR A 181 -1.43 14.89 -14.10
CA TYR A 181 -1.67 13.55 -14.60
C TYR A 181 -2.59 13.63 -15.81
N GLU A 182 -2.10 13.17 -16.95
CA GLU A 182 -2.82 13.22 -18.22
C GLU A 182 -3.93 12.15 -18.27
N ALA A 183 -4.99 12.38 -17.51
CA ALA A 183 -6.21 11.60 -17.60
C ALA A 183 -7.43 12.51 -17.52
N LYS A 184 -8.46 12.12 -18.27
CA LYS A 184 -9.79 12.71 -18.17
C LYS A 184 -10.61 11.84 -17.25
N VAL A 185 -11.34 12.46 -16.32
CA VAL A 185 -12.23 11.78 -15.40
C VAL A 185 -13.65 12.14 -15.77
N ASP A 186 -14.44 11.14 -16.17
CA ASP A 186 -15.87 11.30 -16.37
C ASP A 186 -16.59 11.12 -15.03
N ILE A 187 -17.38 12.11 -14.63
CA ILE A 187 -18.16 12.08 -13.38
C ILE A 187 -19.58 11.61 -13.72
N SER A 188 -19.88 10.35 -13.43
CA SER A 188 -21.21 9.77 -13.65
C SER A 188 -22.23 10.31 -12.62
N MET A 189 -23.37 10.78 -13.12
CA MET A 189 -24.48 11.29 -12.29
C MET A 189 -25.57 10.22 -12.09
N LYS A 190 -26.38 10.35 -11.03
CA LYS A 190 -27.61 9.56 -10.91
C LYS A 190 -28.58 9.91 -12.05
N PRO A 191 -29.37 8.93 -12.54
CA PRO A 191 -30.43 9.22 -13.51
C PRO A 191 -31.41 10.26 -12.95
N GLY A 192 -31.70 11.30 -13.74
CA GLY A 192 -32.65 12.36 -13.36
C GLY A 192 -32.08 13.49 -12.50
N THR A 193 -30.77 13.49 -12.18
CA THR A 193 -30.14 14.62 -11.48
C THR A 193 -30.25 15.90 -12.29
N LYS A 194 -30.70 16.98 -11.64
CA LYS A 194 -30.76 18.33 -12.22
C LYS A 194 -29.56 19.16 -11.76
N PRO A 195 -29.00 20.03 -12.62
CA PRO A 195 -27.99 20.99 -12.20
C PRO A 195 -28.51 21.87 -11.06
N ILE A 196 -27.66 22.10 -10.06
CA ILE A 196 -27.93 23.06 -8.99
C ILE A 196 -27.17 24.36 -9.27
N SER A 197 -27.82 25.50 -9.04
CA SER A 197 -27.20 26.82 -9.10
C SER A 197 -27.49 27.53 -7.79
N LEU A 198 -26.49 27.59 -6.92
CA LEU A 198 -26.56 28.33 -5.65
C LEU A 198 -25.79 29.65 -5.80
N PRO A 199 -26.29 30.76 -5.25
CA PRO A 199 -25.52 31.99 -5.20
C PRO A 199 -24.25 31.76 -4.35
N PRO A 200 -23.11 32.40 -4.70
CA PRO A 200 -21.92 32.37 -3.86
C PRO A 200 -22.26 32.88 -2.46
N TYR A 201 -21.71 32.22 -1.43
CA TYR A 201 -21.84 32.69 -0.05
C TYR A 201 -21.25 34.08 0.12
N SER A 202 -21.83 34.86 1.04
CA SER A 202 -21.30 36.18 1.39
C SER A 202 -19.92 36.03 2.07
N ALA A 203 -18.86 36.33 1.33
CA ALA A 203 -17.52 36.46 1.89
C ALA A 203 -17.25 37.92 2.32
N SER A 204 -16.61 38.08 3.49
CA SER A 204 -16.07 39.37 3.94
C SER A 204 -15.01 39.89 2.95
N PRO A 205 -14.75 41.21 2.90
CA PRO A 205 -13.72 41.78 2.02
C PRO A 205 -12.36 41.09 2.18
N ALA A 206 -11.90 40.85 3.41
CA ALA A 206 -10.65 40.15 3.68
C ALA A 206 -10.65 38.70 3.15
N ASN A 207 -11.76 37.96 3.28
CA ASN A 207 -11.83 36.60 2.74
C ASN A 207 -11.86 36.58 1.21
N ARG A 208 -12.35 37.64 0.56
CA ARG A 208 -12.31 37.77 -0.91
C ARG A 208 -10.91 38.05 -1.44
N GLU A 209 -9.99 38.54 -0.62
CA GLU A 209 -8.59 38.73 -1.01
C GLU A 209 -7.80 37.41 -1.01
N VAL A 210 -8.34 36.36 -0.38
CA VAL A 210 -7.71 35.04 -0.23
C VAL A 210 -8.35 33.96 -1.12
N ILE A 211 -9.64 34.07 -1.43
CA ILE A 211 -10.39 33.17 -2.34
C ILE A 211 -10.16 33.55 -3.80
#